data_AF-A0AA39KQA3-F1
#
_entry.id   AF-A0AA39KQA3-F1
#
_cell.length_a   1.000
_cell.length_b   1.000
_cell.length_c   1.000
_cell.angle_alpha   90.00
_cell.angle_beta   90.00
_cell.angle_gamma   90.00
#
_symmetry.space_group_name_H-M   'P 1'
#
loop_
_entity.id
_entity.type
_entity.pdbx_description
1 polymer ?
#
loop_
_entity_poly.entity_id
_entity_poly.type
_entity_poly.pdbx_seq_one_letter_code
_entity_poly.pdbx_strand_id
1 'polypeptide(L)'
;MNSEIIDTIEHSPTGAMQENPREALQENPKVTMQKNAKETTQENPREAIHENQETATQKMPIPDPDFGGWNDELLAELDGKCRFSMAVTSRESFKNIIARFYQAYFNNIIDPKDNLAAVVLDAIGIAAYSRELLWTDDPEPSMSSYPENASVHTELNIARNLNPAAYVKGRCSSQMATHTADDTPLFEDYIVMLFNKIPASPTDISSEEFHLRSLTGFLAMTMLRAAVKTETQLINSFNKEGYAKNLHVLSEWPAHYKFVPPAKEFIKTCCKKLTKETQGVTIGFTKLAALFTRVISSSEIINPLGYISAAVLKHTEMSGLGLLQMVDNISRRFDTKIFRIMELIKFEECFAGWVNISVFFEVYLSEGKVERGWNWARIIDEKYIRGLTPKDHPWFGILLLSIISCCDGPGVWKAGWCRKFIAIHDDAKQLGIAIFRRLCMRDRGQAMCAGMAALDVHLDDLEEIPDIQALYHSLRAARR
;
A
#
# COMPACT_ATOMS: atom_id res chain seq x y z
N MET A 1 -32.12 -35.83 -1.26
CA MET A 1 -30.74 -36.20 -1.66
C MET A 1 -30.22 -35.09 -2.56
N ASN A 2 -29.12 -34.48 -2.13
CA ASN A 2 -28.36 -33.36 -2.72
C ASN A 2 -28.92 -31.94 -2.49
N SER A 3 -28.71 -31.41 -1.28
CA SER A 3 -28.74 -29.96 -0.98
C SER A 3 -27.79 -29.61 0.18
N GLU A 4 -26.50 -29.94 0.08
CA GLU A 4 -25.49 -29.54 1.07
C GLU A 4 -24.13 -29.36 0.37
N ILE A 5 -23.94 -28.28 -0.41
CA ILE A 5 -22.62 -27.72 -0.75
C ILE A 5 -22.76 -26.22 -1.02
N ILE A 6 -23.16 -25.41 -0.03
CA ILE A 6 -22.80 -23.97 0.06
C ILE A 6 -22.78 -23.62 1.56
N ASP A 7 -21.79 -24.14 2.28
CA ASP A 7 -21.47 -23.72 3.66
C ASP A 7 -19.97 -23.90 3.90
N THR A 8 -19.15 -23.24 3.06
CA THR A 8 -17.71 -23.10 3.31
C THR A 8 -17.15 -21.92 2.50
N ILE A 9 -17.52 -20.70 2.87
CA ILE A 9 -16.60 -19.56 2.72
C ILE A 9 -16.14 -19.24 4.14
N GLU A 10 -15.23 -20.08 4.61
CA GLU A 10 -14.44 -19.82 5.80
C GLU A 10 -13.83 -18.42 5.70
N HIS A 11 -13.90 -17.69 6.81
CA HIS A 11 -13.03 -16.57 7.09
C HIS A 11 -11.58 -17.00 6.81
N SER A 12 -11.05 -16.60 5.65
CA SER A 12 -9.62 -16.70 5.40
C SER A 12 -8.91 -15.94 6.52
N PRO A 13 -7.97 -16.55 7.25
CA PRO A 13 -7.25 -15.87 8.31
C PRO A 13 -6.48 -14.73 7.65
N THR A 14 -6.82 -13.51 8.03
CA THR A 14 -6.06 -12.31 7.65
C THR A 14 -4.65 -12.52 8.17
N GLY A 15 -3.73 -12.78 7.25
CA GLY A 15 -2.34 -13.10 7.54
C GLY A 15 -1.78 -12.16 8.59
N ALA A 16 -1.26 -12.78 9.65
CA ALA A 16 -0.65 -12.14 10.78
C ALA A 16 0.23 -10.95 10.34
N MET A 17 -0.01 -9.79 10.96
CA MET A 17 1.06 -8.88 11.31
C MET A 17 1.98 -9.61 12.31
N GLN A 18 2.80 -10.52 11.82
CA GLN A 18 4.05 -10.89 12.46
C GLN A 18 5.14 -10.13 11.71
N GLU A 19 5.36 -8.88 12.13
CA GLU A 19 6.68 -8.29 11.96
C GLU A 19 7.62 -9.08 12.88
N ASN A 20 8.54 -9.82 12.29
CA ASN A 20 9.59 -10.53 12.99
C ASN A 20 10.61 -9.47 13.47
N PRO A 21 10.83 -9.23 14.78
CA PRO A 21 11.82 -8.27 15.24
C PRO A 21 13.07 -9.03 15.70
N ARG A 22 13.90 -9.52 14.76
CA ARG A 22 15.26 -9.97 15.08
C ARG A 22 16.21 -9.75 13.90
N GLU A 23 17.07 -8.76 14.04
CA GLU A 23 18.52 -8.94 13.99
C GLU A 23 19.18 -7.80 14.77
N ALA A 24 19.84 -8.18 15.86
CA ALA A 24 20.67 -7.30 16.67
C ALA A 24 22.03 -7.18 15.98
N LEU A 25 22.41 -5.97 15.60
CA LEU A 25 23.82 -5.66 15.33
C LEU A 25 24.44 -5.13 16.62
N GLN A 26 25.36 -5.94 17.16
CA GLN A 26 26.33 -5.55 18.17
C GLN A 26 27.13 -4.34 17.67
N GLU A 27 27.03 -3.21 18.36
CA GLU A 27 28.06 -2.19 18.30
C GLU A 27 29.18 -2.56 19.27
N ASN A 28 30.42 -2.58 18.76
CA ASN A 28 31.61 -2.46 19.59
C ASN A 28 32.40 -1.19 19.18
N PRO A 29 33.06 -0.50 20.13
CA PRO A 29 33.43 0.91 19.96
C PRO A 29 34.92 1.16 19.68
N LYS A 30 35.22 2.46 19.41
CA LYS A 30 36.53 3.17 19.28
C LYS A 30 37.04 3.24 17.83
N VAL A 31 37.58 4.35 17.30
CA VAL A 31 38.55 5.35 17.83
C VAL A 31 38.41 6.71 17.10
N THR A 32 38.42 7.79 17.88
CA THR A 32 39.05 9.14 17.72
C THR A 32 39.32 9.74 16.34
N MET A 33 38.88 10.99 16.10
CA MET A 33 39.77 12.16 15.83
C MET A 33 39.07 13.51 16.02
N GLN A 34 39.79 14.40 16.70
CA GLN A 34 39.53 15.83 16.96
C GLN A 34 40.03 16.71 15.80
N LYS A 35 39.41 17.90 15.66
CA LYS A 35 39.92 19.15 15.03
C LYS A 35 40.03 19.14 13.49
N ASN A 36 39.78 20.20 12.72
CA ASN A 36 39.76 21.66 12.93
C ASN A 36 38.79 22.33 11.95
N ALA A 37 38.43 23.57 12.31
CA ALA A 37 37.70 24.55 11.51
C ALA A 37 38.37 24.95 10.18
N LYS A 38 37.55 25.38 9.21
CA LYS A 38 37.72 26.66 8.50
C LYS A 38 36.52 26.97 7.62
N GLU A 39 35.99 28.17 7.80
CA GLU A 39 35.10 28.88 6.89
C GLU A 39 35.77 29.05 5.52
N THR A 40 35.03 28.91 4.43
CA THR A 40 35.18 29.78 3.25
C THR A 40 33.87 29.80 2.47
N THR A 41 33.27 30.98 2.43
CA THR A 41 32.23 31.42 1.50
C THR A 41 32.72 31.29 0.06
N GLN A 42 31.95 30.61 -0.79
CA GLN A 42 32.08 30.80 -2.23
C GLN A 42 30.68 30.73 -2.87
N GLU A 43 30.18 31.90 -3.21
CA GLU A 43 29.04 32.09 -4.09
C GLU A 43 29.34 31.48 -5.46
N ASN A 44 28.39 30.77 -6.04
CA ASN A 44 28.27 30.76 -7.49
C ASN A 44 26.80 30.54 -7.92
N PRO A 45 26.30 31.31 -8.90
CA PRO A 45 24.89 31.37 -9.26
C PRO A 45 24.57 30.33 -10.34
N ARG A 46 23.56 29.50 -10.08
CA ARG A 46 22.84 28.72 -11.09
C ARG A 46 21.36 28.65 -10.72
N GLU A 47 20.70 29.79 -10.83
CA GLU A 47 19.25 29.84 -10.98
C GLU A 47 18.95 30.20 -12.42
N ALA A 48 18.60 29.20 -13.23
CA ALA A 48 17.75 29.36 -14.40
C ALA A 48 17.26 27.99 -14.86
N ILE A 49 15.94 27.88 -15.00
CA ILE A 49 15.18 26.84 -15.70
C ILE A 49 14.92 25.55 -14.91
N HIS A 50 14.01 25.66 -13.95
CA HIS A 50 12.95 24.65 -13.77
C HIS A 50 11.66 25.41 -13.46
N GLU A 51 11.17 26.14 -14.47
CA GLU A 51 9.81 26.65 -14.47
C GLU A 51 8.89 25.42 -14.62
N ASN A 52 8.31 25.01 -13.50
CA ASN A 52 7.26 24.00 -13.46
C ASN A 52 6.16 24.46 -14.43
N GLN A 53 5.97 23.73 -15.52
CA GLN A 53 4.68 23.69 -16.18
C GLN A 53 3.69 23.05 -15.20
N GLU A 54 3.14 23.85 -14.30
CA GLU A 54 1.81 23.61 -13.76
C GLU A 54 0.84 23.81 -14.92
N THR A 55 0.73 22.81 -15.80
CA THR A 55 -0.48 22.66 -16.60
C THR A 55 -1.62 22.59 -15.60
N ALA A 56 -2.51 23.57 -15.66
CA ALA A 56 -3.73 23.66 -14.85
C ALA A 56 -4.55 22.39 -15.04
N THR A 57 -4.22 21.36 -14.27
CA THR A 57 -4.92 20.10 -14.27
C THR A 57 -6.15 20.38 -13.43
N GLN A 58 -7.28 20.49 -14.13
CA GLN A 58 -8.58 20.71 -13.55
C GLN A 58 -8.83 19.58 -12.55
N LYS A 59 -8.53 19.82 -11.26
CA LYS A 59 -8.82 18.86 -10.19
C LYS A 59 -10.32 18.60 -10.24
N MET A 60 -10.70 17.33 -10.41
CA MET A 60 -12.10 16.95 -10.44
C MET A 60 -12.78 17.50 -9.18
N PRO A 61 -13.94 18.18 -9.28
CA PRO A 61 -14.68 18.62 -8.12
C PRO A 61 -15.19 17.37 -7.39
N ILE A 62 -14.55 17.05 -6.27
CA ILE A 62 -14.99 15.99 -5.37
C ILE A 62 -15.92 16.63 -4.32
N PRO A 63 -17.06 16.01 -3.96
CA PRO A 63 -17.97 16.51 -2.93
C PRO A 63 -17.27 16.78 -1.59
N ASP A 64 -17.97 17.49 -0.70
CA ASP A 64 -17.47 17.85 0.64
C ASP A 64 -16.81 16.64 1.35
N PRO A 65 -15.53 16.77 1.79
CA PRO A 65 -14.76 15.65 2.32
C PRO A 65 -15.12 15.21 3.74
N ASP A 66 -15.95 15.97 4.46
CA ASP A 66 -16.36 15.62 5.82
C ASP A 66 -17.53 14.62 5.80
N PHE A 67 -17.36 13.53 6.57
CA PHE A 67 -18.22 12.33 6.67
C PHE A 67 -19.57 12.42 5.94
N GLY A 68 -19.61 11.83 4.75
CA GLY A 68 -20.73 11.92 3.82
C GLY A 68 -20.19 12.00 2.39
N GLY A 69 -20.97 11.58 1.40
CA GLY A 69 -20.61 11.72 -0.02
C GLY A 69 -19.80 10.59 -0.64
N TRP A 70 -18.89 9.91 0.10
CA TRP A 70 -18.28 8.69 -0.44
C TRP A 70 -19.25 7.51 -0.43
N ASN A 71 -19.45 6.89 -1.58
CA ASN A 71 -20.15 5.62 -1.77
C ASN A 71 -19.65 4.96 -3.07
N ASP A 72 -20.06 3.72 -3.31
CA ASP A 72 -19.67 2.97 -4.48
C ASP A 72 -20.27 3.59 -5.77
N GLU A 73 -21.37 4.34 -5.69
CA GLU A 73 -21.90 5.12 -6.82
C GLU A 73 -20.98 6.29 -7.22
N LEU A 74 -20.47 7.07 -6.27
CA LEU A 74 -19.49 8.14 -6.50
C LEU A 74 -18.20 7.54 -7.07
N LEU A 75 -17.76 6.40 -6.54
CA LEU A 75 -16.59 5.71 -7.06
C LEU A 75 -16.79 5.29 -8.53
N ALA A 76 -17.97 4.78 -8.89
CA ALA A 76 -18.33 4.48 -10.27
C ALA A 76 -18.39 5.74 -11.16
N GLU A 77 -18.89 6.87 -10.62
CA GLU A 77 -18.89 8.16 -11.33
C GLU A 77 -17.46 8.64 -11.59
N LEU A 78 -16.56 8.54 -10.60
CA LEU A 78 -15.16 8.90 -10.73
C LEU A 78 -14.42 7.98 -11.72
N ASP A 79 -14.70 6.67 -11.70
CA ASP A 79 -14.20 5.71 -12.70
C ASP A 79 -14.66 6.10 -14.12
N GLY A 80 -15.92 6.48 -14.25
CA GLY A 80 -16.51 7.02 -15.49
C GLY A 80 -15.83 8.29 -16.01
N LYS A 81 -15.09 9.03 -15.17
CA LYS A 81 -14.28 10.20 -15.56
C LYS A 81 -12.79 9.89 -15.75
N CYS A 82 -12.34 8.73 -15.29
CA CYS A 82 -10.96 8.27 -15.42
C CYS A 82 -10.77 7.49 -16.73
N ARG A 83 -9.75 7.86 -17.51
CA ARG A 83 -9.40 7.20 -18.78
C ARG A 83 -7.91 6.90 -18.83
N PHE A 84 -7.58 5.69 -19.30
CA PHE A 84 -6.21 5.37 -19.68
C PHE A 84 -5.81 6.14 -20.94
N SER A 85 -4.50 6.27 -21.19
CA SER A 85 -3.96 6.78 -22.44
C SER A 85 -4.44 5.97 -23.64
N MET A 86 -4.66 6.61 -24.79
CA MET A 86 -4.94 5.93 -26.06
C MET A 86 -3.79 4.99 -26.48
N ALA A 87 -2.58 5.18 -25.94
CA ALA A 87 -1.47 4.24 -26.11
C ALA A 87 -1.83 2.83 -25.60
N VAL A 88 -2.68 2.73 -24.57
CA VAL A 88 -3.05 1.44 -23.97
C VAL A 88 -3.95 0.62 -24.90
N THR A 89 -4.79 1.28 -25.69
CA THR A 89 -5.70 0.63 -26.64
C THR A 89 -5.01 0.32 -27.96
N SER A 90 -3.93 1.05 -28.31
CA SER A 90 -3.14 0.77 -29.50
C SER A 90 -2.17 -0.41 -29.29
N ARG A 91 -2.36 -1.46 -30.08
CA ARG A 91 -1.45 -2.62 -30.10
C ARG A 91 -0.04 -2.23 -30.57
N GLU A 92 0.10 -1.19 -31.39
CA GLU A 92 1.40 -0.68 -31.82
C GLU A 92 2.19 -0.08 -30.65
N SER A 93 1.47 0.56 -29.71
CA SER A 93 2.05 1.19 -28.53
C SER A 93 2.40 0.20 -27.42
N PHE A 94 1.83 -1.01 -27.43
CA PHE A 94 2.05 -2.04 -26.42
C PHE A 94 3.54 -2.34 -26.17
N LYS A 95 4.32 -2.53 -27.25
CA LYS A 95 5.77 -2.77 -27.16
C LYS A 95 6.50 -1.58 -26.53
N ASN A 96 6.08 -0.36 -26.83
CA ASN A 96 6.66 0.85 -26.25
C ASN A 96 6.37 0.95 -24.74
N ILE A 97 5.13 0.67 -24.33
CA ILE A 97 4.72 0.67 -22.92
C ILE A 97 5.57 -0.33 -22.12
N ILE A 98 5.69 -1.57 -22.60
CA ILE A 98 6.51 -2.60 -21.94
C ILE A 98 7.97 -2.17 -21.85
N ALA A 99 8.55 -1.69 -22.96
CA ALA A 99 9.94 -1.30 -23.01
C ALA A 99 10.24 -0.18 -22.00
N ARG A 100 9.40 0.86 -21.95
CA ARG A 100 9.53 1.96 -20.98
C ARG A 100 9.39 1.47 -19.54
N PHE A 101 8.40 0.63 -19.27
CA PHE A 101 8.19 0.09 -17.92
C PHE A 101 9.41 -0.71 -17.45
N TYR A 102 9.92 -1.65 -18.24
CA TYR A 102 11.08 -2.46 -17.83
C TYR A 102 12.41 -1.68 -17.83
N GLN A 103 12.54 -0.65 -18.68
CA GLN A 103 13.68 0.27 -18.61
C GLN A 103 13.69 1.02 -17.28
N ALA A 104 12.53 1.47 -16.80
CA ALA A 104 12.39 2.07 -15.48
C ALA A 104 12.59 1.02 -14.37
N TYR A 105 11.97 -0.15 -14.50
CA TYR A 105 12.00 -1.23 -13.51
C TYR A 105 13.41 -1.72 -13.17
N PHE A 106 14.21 -2.01 -14.20
CA PHE A 106 15.56 -2.57 -14.03
C PHE A 106 16.64 -1.50 -13.86
N ASN A 107 16.49 -0.34 -14.52
CA ASN A 107 17.58 0.65 -14.59
C ASN A 107 17.24 2.00 -13.92
N ASN A 108 16.01 2.18 -13.43
CA ASN A 108 15.52 3.48 -12.94
C ASN A 108 15.67 4.60 -13.99
N ILE A 109 15.58 4.25 -15.28
CA ILE A 109 15.65 5.22 -16.38
C ILE A 109 14.22 5.54 -16.82
N ILE A 110 13.85 6.81 -16.72
CA ILE A 110 12.57 7.36 -17.16
C ILE A 110 12.92 8.43 -18.19
N ASP A 111 12.30 8.38 -19.37
CA ASP A 111 12.52 9.40 -20.40
C ASP A 111 12.22 10.80 -19.81
N PRO A 112 13.02 11.83 -20.07
CA PRO A 112 12.74 13.18 -19.59
C PRO A 112 11.36 13.71 -20.01
N LYS A 113 10.78 13.18 -21.09
CA LYS A 113 9.43 13.51 -21.56
C LYS A 113 8.33 12.70 -20.87
N ASP A 114 8.68 11.66 -20.12
CA ASP A 114 7.71 10.78 -19.46
C ASP A 114 7.46 11.21 -18.01
N ASN A 115 6.22 11.02 -17.57
CA ASN A 115 5.87 11.02 -16.16
C ASN A 115 5.91 9.57 -15.63
N LEU A 116 6.56 9.33 -14.48
CA LEU A 116 6.59 8.02 -13.83
C LEU A 116 5.17 7.44 -13.63
N ALA A 117 4.23 8.28 -13.18
CA ALA A 117 2.86 7.85 -12.96
C ALA A 117 2.21 7.37 -14.27
N ALA A 118 2.49 8.04 -15.40
CA ALA A 118 2.02 7.62 -16.71
C ALA A 118 2.67 6.30 -17.17
N VAL A 119 3.98 6.12 -16.96
CA VAL A 119 4.68 4.85 -17.25
C VAL A 119 4.06 3.69 -16.48
N VAL A 120 3.73 3.89 -15.20
CA VAL A 120 3.08 2.86 -14.37
C VAL A 120 1.61 2.65 -14.77
N LEU A 121 0.85 3.71 -15.04
CA LEU A 121 -0.56 3.60 -15.41
C LEU A 121 -0.77 2.99 -16.79
N ASP A 122 0.07 3.28 -17.76
CA ASP A 122 0.01 2.62 -19.07
C ASP A 122 0.29 1.12 -18.94
N ALA A 123 1.27 0.76 -18.11
CA ALA A 123 1.59 -0.64 -17.80
C ALA A 123 0.43 -1.36 -17.07
N ILE A 124 -0.32 -0.65 -16.22
CA ILE A 124 -1.58 -1.14 -15.62
C ILE A 124 -2.67 -1.26 -16.68
N GLY A 125 -2.80 -0.29 -17.57
CA GLY A 125 -3.82 -0.26 -18.62
C GLY A 125 -3.70 -1.42 -19.60
N ILE A 126 -2.50 -1.94 -19.85
CA ILE A 126 -2.31 -3.11 -20.73
C ILE A 126 -2.49 -4.46 -20.01
N ALA A 127 -2.79 -4.45 -18.71
CA ALA A 127 -2.90 -5.65 -17.88
C ALA A 127 -4.00 -6.60 -18.40
N ALA A 128 -3.68 -7.89 -18.35
CA ALA A 128 -4.56 -8.95 -18.81
C ALA A 128 -4.68 -10.07 -17.76
N TYR A 129 -5.86 -10.68 -17.69
CA TYR A 129 -6.18 -11.81 -16.82
C TYR A 129 -7.05 -12.81 -17.59
N SER A 130 -6.76 -14.11 -17.48
CA SER A 130 -7.50 -15.16 -18.20
C SER A 130 -7.61 -14.90 -19.72
N ARG A 131 -6.55 -14.37 -20.33
CA ARG A 131 -6.45 -13.95 -21.75
C ARG A 131 -7.35 -12.79 -22.20
N GLU A 132 -8.03 -12.14 -21.27
CA GLU A 132 -8.82 -10.95 -21.52
C GLU A 132 -8.12 -9.73 -20.92
N LEU A 133 -8.31 -8.55 -21.52
CA LEU A 133 -7.86 -7.31 -20.91
C LEU A 133 -8.70 -7.04 -19.66
N LEU A 134 -8.07 -6.53 -18.61
CA LEU A 134 -8.79 -6.15 -17.39
C LEU A 134 -9.76 -4.99 -17.60
N TRP A 135 -9.53 -4.21 -18.66
CA TRP A 135 -10.25 -2.98 -18.95
C TRP A 135 -10.88 -3.10 -20.32
N THR A 136 -12.16 -2.74 -20.38
CA THR A 136 -12.97 -2.71 -21.60
C THR A 136 -13.41 -1.27 -21.91
N ASP A 137 -12.62 -0.27 -21.48
CA ASP A 137 -12.96 1.15 -21.67
C ASP A 137 -13.36 1.40 -23.14
N ASP A 138 -14.47 2.12 -23.36
CA ASP A 138 -14.96 2.43 -24.70
C ASP A 138 -13.87 3.18 -25.49
N PRO A 139 -13.63 2.83 -26.77
CA PRO A 139 -12.57 3.42 -27.59
C PRO A 139 -12.84 4.88 -28.00
N GLU A 140 -13.80 5.56 -27.37
CA GLU A 140 -14.09 6.95 -27.70
C GLU A 140 -12.85 7.83 -27.47
N PRO A 141 -12.47 8.67 -28.45
CA PRO A 141 -11.28 9.50 -28.39
C PRO A 141 -11.47 10.64 -27.38
N SER A 142 -11.31 10.30 -26.11
CA SER A 142 -11.28 11.24 -24.99
C SER A 142 -9.83 11.42 -24.54
N MET A 143 -9.48 12.63 -24.10
CA MET A 143 -8.13 12.89 -23.59
C MET A 143 -7.85 12.06 -22.34
N SER A 144 -6.63 11.53 -22.22
CA SER A 144 -6.18 10.81 -21.04
C SER A 144 -6.38 11.65 -19.77
N SER A 145 -6.75 11.01 -18.66
CA SER A 145 -6.89 11.72 -17.38
C SER A 145 -5.56 12.06 -16.73
N TYR A 146 -4.43 11.58 -17.27
CA TYR A 146 -3.07 11.86 -16.81
C TYR A 146 -2.18 12.31 -17.97
N PRO A 147 -1.03 12.96 -17.70
CA PRO A 147 -0.13 13.41 -18.76
C PRO A 147 0.28 12.26 -19.65
N GLU A 148 0.11 12.42 -20.97
CA GLU A 148 0.56 11.42 -21.94
C GLU A 148 2.05 11.18 -21.82
N ASN A 149 2.46 9.93 -22.01
CA ASN A 149 3.87 9.58 -22.12
C ASN A 149 4.30 9.58 -23.60
N ALA A 150 5.60 9.50 -23.84
CA ALA A 150 6.15 9.46 -25.19
C ALA A 150 5.90 8.13 -25.92
N SER A 151 5.14 7.18 -25.35
CA SER A 151 4.75 5.93 -26.02
C SER A 151 3.84 6.16 -27.21
N VAL A 152 3.07 7.26 -27.21
CA VAL A 152 2.14 7.65 -28.29
C VAL A 152 2.88 8.11 -29.55
N HIS A 153 4.08 8.71 -29.40
CA HIS A 153 4.69 9.50 -30.47
C HIS A 153 6.07 9.02 -30.94
N THR A 154 6.71 8.11 -30.21
CA THR A 154 8.09 7.73 -30.50
C THR A 154 8.15 6.27 -30.91
N GLU A 155 8.55 5.99 -32.15
CA GLU A 155 9.13 4.70 -32.50
C GLU A 155 10.41 4.55 -31.67
N LEU A 156 10.30 3.88 -30.52
CA LEU A 156 11.48 3.51 -29.77
C LEU A 156 12.33 2.61 -30.66
N ASN A 157 13.63 2.90 -30.77
CA ASN A 157 14.57 2.00 -31.40
C ASN A 157 14.85 0.83 -30.43
N ILE A 158 13.83 -0.04 -30.29
CA ILE A 158 13.66 -1.03 -29.22
C ILE A 158 14.86 -2.00 -29.15
N ALA A 159 15.44 -2.35 -30.29
CA ALA A 159 16.61 -3.24 -30.39
C ALA A 159 17.89 -2.66 -29.74
N ARG A 160 17.96 -1.35 -29.48
CA ARG A 160 19.05 -0.73 -28.72
C ARG A 160 18.74 -0.60 -27.22
N ASN A 161 17.47 -0.40 -26.86
CA ASN A 161 17.09 0.00 -25.50
C ASN A 161 16.66 -1.17 -24.60
N LEU A 162 16.30 -2.33 -25.15
CA LEU A 162 16.19 -3.61 -24.42
C LEU A 162 17.41 -4.52 -24.65
N ASN A 163 18.48 -4.01 -25.28
CA ASN A 163 19.66 -4.80 -25.62
C ASN A 163 20.40 -5.23 -24.34
N PRO A 164 20.51 -6.54 -24.04
CA PRO A 164 21.20 -7.04 -22.84
C PRO A 164 22.62 -6.47 -22.68
N ALA A 165 23.31 -6.19 -23.80
CA ALA A 165 24.67 -5.62 -23.77
C ALA A 165 24.75 -4.17 -23.24
N ALA A 166 23.70 -3.37 -23.43
CA ALA A 166 23.60 -2.02 -22.85
C ALA A 166 23.23 -2.09 -21.35
N TYR A 167 22.43 -3.09 -20.96
CA TYR A 167 22.07 -3.38 -19.55
C TYR A 167 23.27 -3.81 -18.70
N VAL A 168 24.16 -4.65 -19.25
CA VAL A 168 25.35 -5.15 -18.54
C VAL A 168 26.31 -4.02 -18.14
N LYS A 169 26.38 -2.91 -18.90
CA LYS A 169 27.25 -1.76 -18.58
C LYS A 169 26.70 -0.84 -17.48
N GLY A 170 25.41 -0.92 -17.17
CA GLY A 170 24.72 -0.06 -16.20
C GLY A 170 24.46 -0.68 -14.83
N ARG A 171 24.92 -1.93 -14.57
CA ARG A 171 24.62 -2.65 -13.32
C ARG A 171 24.98 -1.82 -12.10
N CYS A 172 23.96 -1.29 -11.43
CA CYS A 172 24.09 -0.75 -10.09
C CYS A 172 24.21 -1.95 -9.14
N SER A 173 25.32 -2.05 -8.40
CA SER A 173 25.69 -3.17 -7.51
C SER A 173 24.79 -3.37 -6.28
N SER A 174 23.59 -2.78 -6.25
CA SER A 174 22.65 -2.92 -5.14
C SER A 174 21.74 -4.14 -5.34
N GLN A 175 22.30 -5.35 -5.31
CA GLN A 175 21.50 -6.58 -5.29
C GLN A 175 20.80 -6.75 -3.93
N MET A 176 19.56 -7.23 -3.97
CA MET A 176 18.83 -7.68 -2.78
C MET A 176 19.38 -9.04 -2.34
N ALA A 177 19.53 -9.25 -1.02
CA ALA A 177 20.29 -10.37 -0.44
C ALA A 177 19.82 -11.80 -0.78
N THR A 178 18.64 -11.97 -1.40
CA THR A 178 18.01 -13.28 -1.67
C THR A 178 18.13 -13.75 -3.13
N HIS A 179 18.67 -12.93 -4.03
CA HIS A 179 18.82 -13.27 -5.45
C HIS A 179 20.30 -13.43 -5.77
N THR A 180 20.64 -14.53 -6.46
CA THR A 180 22.00 -14.73 -6.96
C THR A 180 22.24 -13.77 -8.12
N ALA A 181 23.50 -13.41 -8.36
CA ALA A 181 23.85 -12.54 -9.48
C ALA A 181 23.47 -13.12 -10.86
N ASP A 182 23.19 -14.41 -10.91
CA ASP A 182 22.81 -15.16 -12.12
C ASP A 182 21.29 -15.15 -12.37
N ASP A 183 20.46 -14.81 -11.39
CA ASP A 183 18.99 -14.81 -11.54
C ASP A 183 18.48 -13.63 -12.38
N THR A 184 19.14 -12.47 -12.26
CA THR A 184 18.76 -11.24 -12.98
C THR A 184 18.87 -11.39 -14.50
N PRO A 185 20.00 -11.85 -15.07
CA PRO A 185 20.12 -12.06 -16.52
C PRO A 185 19.08 -13.04 -17.07
N LEU A 186 18.79 -14.14 -16.35
CA LEU A 186 17.80 -15.13 -16.79
C LEU A 186 16.38 -14.55 -16.87
N PHE A 187 16.00 -13.72 -15.90
CA PHE A 187 14.71 -13.03 -15.92
C PHE A 187 14.63 -12.01 -17.06
N GLU A 188 15.66 -11.17 -17.22
CA GLU A 188 15.74 -10.18 -18.30
C GLU A 188 15.71 -10.83 -19.69
N ASP A 189 16.51 -11.88 -19.91
CA ASP A 189 16.58 -12.62 -21.17
C ASP A 189 15.22 -13.24 -21.52
N TYR A 190 14.50 -13.75 -20.53
CA TYR A 190 13.17 -14.31 -20.75
C TYR A 190 12.14 -13.23 -21.11
N ILE A 191 12.18 -12.06 -20.46
CA ILE A 191 11.35 -10.90 -20.84
C ILE A 191 11.64 -10.47 -22.28
N VAL A 192 12.91 -10.35 -22.66
CA VAL A 192 13.33 -10.00 -24.03
C VAL A 192 12.87 -11.07 -25.03
N MET A 193 12.94 -12.35 -24.67
CA MET A 193 12.49 -13.45 -25.50
C MET A 193 10.97 -13.41 -25.73
N LEU A 194 10.17 -13.23 -24.68
CA LEU A 194 8.71 -13.04 -24.81
C LEU A 194 8.41 -11.82 -25.67
N PHE A 195 9.11 -10.71 -25.42
CA PHE A 195 8.92 -9.46 -26.12
C PHE A 195 9.14 -9.58 -27.64
N ASN A 196 10.22 -10.26 -28.03
CA ASN A 196 10.57 -10.47 -29.44
C ASN A 196 9.62 -11.44 -30.16
N LYS A 197 8.95 -12.34 -29.42
CA LYS A 197 7.94 -13.25 -29.95
C LYS A 197 6.57 -12.61 -30.15
N ILE A 198 6.32 -11.43 -29.60
CA ILE A 198 5.07 -10.70 -29.86
C ILE A 198 4.99 -10.40 -31.37
N PRO A 199 4.00 -10.94 -32.10
CA PRO A 199 3.90 -10.74 -33.53
C PRO A 199 3.65 -9.27 -33.86
N ALA A 200 4.14 -8.79 -35.00
CA ALA A 200 3.90 -7.43 -35.44
C ALA A 200 2.43 -7.18 -35.84
N SER A 201 1.73 -8.22 -36.29
CA SER A 201 0.31 -8.14 -36.68
C SER A 201 -0.41 -9.49 -36.56
N PRO A 202 -0.93 -9.86 -35.39
CA PRO A 202 -1.90 -10.94 -35.26
C PRO A 202 -3.30 -10.39 -34.93
N THR A 203 -4.34 -11.14 -35.28
CA THR A 203 -5.74 -10.85 -34.88
C THR A 203 -6.00 -11.13 -33.40
N ASP A 204 -5.28 -12.10 -32.81
CA ASP A 204 -5.50 -12.57 -31.44
C ASP A 204 -4.29 -12.31 -30.52
N ILE A 205 -4.51 -12.27 -29.21
CA ILE A 205 -3.44 -12.17 -28.18
C ILE A 205 -2.68 -13.50 -28.13
N SER A 206 -1.37 -13.48 -28.47
CA SER A 206 -0.54 -14.68 -28.34
C SER A 206 -0.30 -15.05 -26.88
N SER A 207 0.12 -16.29 -26.60
CA SER A 207 0.43 -16.72 -25.23
C SER A 207 1.56 -15.88 -24.62
N GLU A 208 2.57 -15.54 -25.42
CA GLU A 208 3.70 -14.71 -24.98
C GLU A 208 3.27 -13.27 -24.67
N GLU A 209 2.42 -12.69 -25.52
CA GLU A 209 1.85 -11.37 -25.29
C GLU A 209 1.01 -11.36 -24.00
N PHE A 210 0.17 -12.37 -23.80
CA PHE A 210 -0.63 -12.52 -22.59
C PHE A 210 0.24 -12.60 -21.33
N HIS A 211 1.23 -13.50 -21.30
CA HIS A 211 2.13 -13.62 -20.13
C HIS A 211 2.84 -12.31 -19.84
N LEU A 212 3.30 -11.59 -20.87
CA LEU A 212 4.01 -10.34 -20.68
C LEU A 212 3.07 -9.21 -20.20
N ARG A 213 1.83 -9.13 -20.73
CA ARG A 213 0.78 -8.23 -20.22
C ARG A 213 0.46 -8.51 -18.77
N SER A 214 0.20 -9.77 -18.44
CA SER A 214 -0.21 -10.19 -17.11
C SER A 214 0.91 -9.97 -16.09
N LEU A 215 2.16 -10.27 -16.41
CA LEU A 215 3.29 -9.95 -15.52
C LEU A 215 3.44 -8.44 -15.35
N THR A 216 3.49 -7.69 -16.46
CA THR A 216 3.74 -6.24 -16.46
C THR A 216 2.68 -5.51 -15.64
N GLY A 217 1.40 -5.85 -15.84
CA GLY A 217 0.30 -5.30 -15.06
C GLY A 217 0.41 -5.58 -13.57
N PHE A 218 0.78 -6.80 -13.18
CA PHE A 218 0.91 -7.19 -11.78
C PHE A 218 2.03 -6.40 -11.08
N LEU A 219 3.19 -6.29 -11.74
CA LEU A 219 4.33 -5.54 -11.23
C LEU A 219 4.02 -4.03 -11.16
N ALA A 220 3.37 -3.48 -12.18
CA ALA A 220 2.99 -2.07 -12.22
C ALA A 220 1.96 -1.70 -11.13
N MET A 221 0.92 -2.52 -10.93
CA MET A 221 0.00 -2.34 -9.80
C MET A 221 0.72 -2.45 -8.46
N THR A 222 1.69 -3.36 -8.33
CA THR A 222 2.51 -3.45 -7.10
C THR A 222 3.26 -2.14 -6.80
N MET A 223 3.68 -1.39 -7.83
CA MET A 223 4.33 -0.07 -7.65
C MET A 223 3.40 0.96 -7.01
N LEU A 224 2.08 0.90 -7.23
CA LEU A 224 1.13 1.82 -6.60
C LEU A 224 1.08 1.68 -5.07
N ARG A 225 1.58 0.57 -4.49
CA ARG A 225 1.76 0.45 -3.03
C ARG A 225 2.70 1.50 -2.46
N ALA A 226 3.57 2.09 -3.28
CA ALA A 226 4.45 3.19 -2.88
C ALA A 226 3.67 4.41 -2.33
N ALA A 227 2.38 4.56 -2.68
CA ALA A 227 1.51 5.61 -2.14
C ALA A 227 1.28 5.50 -0.62
N VAL A 228 1.51 4.32 -0.03
CA VAL A 228 1.20 4.04 1.38
C VAL A 228 2.29 3.29 2.12
N LYS A 229 3.32 2.80 1.41
CA LYS A 229 4.42 2.03 1.97
C LYS A 229 5.73 2.80 1.88
N THR A 230 6.60 2.58 2.88
CA THR A 230 7.98 3.07 2.82
C THR A 230 8.82 2.23 1.84
N GLU A 231 9.99 2.75 1.45
CA GLU A 231 10.96 2.04 0.61
C GLU A 231 11.27 0.64 1.18
N THR A 232 11.60 0.56 2.47
CA THR A 232 11.90 -0.69 3.17
C THR A 232 10.72 -1.66 3.15
N GLN A 233 9.49 -1.18 3.38
CA GLN A 233 8.29 -2.03 3.36
C GLN A 233 7.99 -2.58 1.97
N LEU A 234 8.23 -1.77 0.92
CA LEU A 234 8.01 -2.20 -0.45
C LEU A 234 9.08 -3.23 -0.89
N ILE A 235 10.35 -2.97 -0.59
CA ILE A 235 11.46 -3.93 -0.73
C ILE A 235 11.11 -5.27 -0.06
N ASN A 236 10.73 -5.23 1.21
CA ASN A 236 10.40 -6.43 1.96
C ASN A 236 9.19 -7.16 1.39
N SER A 237 8.25 -6.45 0.75
CA SER A 237 7.10 -7.07 0.10
C SER A 237 7.51 -7.94 -1.09
N PHE A 238 8.47 -7.49 -1.90
CA PHE A 238 9.00 -8.27 -3.02
C PHE A 238 9.77 -9.52 -2.59
N ASN A 239 10.42 -9.46 -1.43
CA ASN A 239 11.21 -10.57 -0.89
C ASN A 239 10.34 -11.64 -0.18
N LYS A 240 9.02 -11.44 -0.05
CA LYS A 240 8.14 -12.45 0.56
C LYS A 240 7.90 -13.61 -0.40
N GLU A 241 8.02 -14.83 0.10
CA GLU A 241 7.68 -16.05 -0.65
C GLU A 241 6.24 -16.01 -1.18
N GLY A 242 5.29 -15.53 -0.36
CA GLY A 242 3.90 -15.34 -0.77
C GLY A 242 3.73 -14.37 -1.95
N TYR A 243 4.63 -13.40 -2.13
CA TYR A 243 4.61 -12.52 -3.30
C TYR A 243 4.97 -13.28 -4.57
N ALA A 244 6.08 -14.02 -4.54
CA ALA A 244 6.51 -14.84 -5.68
C ALA A 244 5.47 -15.91 -6.05
N LYS A 245 4.85 -16.55 -5.04
CA LYS A 245 3.74 -17.50 -5.26
C LYS A 245 2.53 -16.84 -5.92
N ASN A 246 2.12 -15.67 -5.44
CA ASN A 246 0.99 -14.93 -6.03
C ASN A 246 1.29 -14.50 -7.46
N LEU A 247 2.52 -14.03 -7.74
CA LEU A 247 2.96 -13.71 -9.10
C LEU A 247 2.83 -14.93 -10.02
N HIS A 248 3.40 -16.06 -9.61
CA HIS A 248 3.33 -17.32 -10.37
C HIS A 248 1.88 -17.73 -10.71
N VAL A 249 1.03 -17.79 -9.68
CA VAL A 249 -0.34 -18.29 -9.83
C VAL A 249 -1.23 -17.31 -10.56
N LEU A 250 -1.17 -16.02 -10.22
CA LEU A 250 -2.15 -15.04 -10.67
C LEU A 250 -1.76 -14.38 -11.99
N SER A 251 -0.47 -14.26 -12.30
CA SER A 251 -0.01 -13.73 -13.60
C SER A 251 0.42 -14.81 -14.60
N GLU A 252 0.15 -16.09 -14.28
CA GLU A 252 0.57 -17.27 -15.05
C GLU A 252 2.07 -17.25 -15.41
N TRP A 253 2.90 -16.66 -14.53
CA TRP A 253 4.34 -16.56 -14.76
C TRP A 253 4.98 -17.95 -14.64
N PRO A 254 5.81 -18.47 -15.56
CA PRO A 254 6.25 -19.86 -15.44
C PRO A 254 7.14 -20.12 -14.23
N ALA A 255 6.84 -21.18 -13.45
CA ALA A 255 7.51 -21.50 -12.19
C ALA A 255 9.05 -21.70 -12.31
N HIS A 256 9.52 -22.10 -13.48
CA HIS A 256 10.94 -22.37 -13.72
C HIS A 256 11.75 -21.10 -13.98
N TYR A 257 11.11 -19.96 -14.25
CA TYR A 257 11.79 -18.66 -14.31
C TYR A 257 11.66 -17.96 -12.98
N LYS A 258 12.79 -17.76 -12.30
CA LYS A 258 12.81 -17.03 -11.04
C LYS A 258 12.44 -15.57 -11.28
N PHE A 259 11.50 -15.07 -10.49
CA PHE A 259 11.19 -13.65 -10.43
C PHE A 259 12.37 -12.84 -9.86
N VAL A 260 12.55 -11.62 -10.34
CA VAL A 260 13.58 -10.69 -9.87
C VAL A 260 12.91 -9.37 -9.48
N PRO A 261 13.16 -8.85 -8.27
CA PRO A 261 12.58 -7.59 -7.81
C PRO A 261 13.06 -6.38 -8.61
N PRO A 262 12.36 -5.23 -8.54
CA PRO A 262 12.81 -4.02 -9.21
C PRO A 262 14.12 -3.50 -8.61
N ALA A 263 14.84 -2.70 -9.39
CA ALA A 263 16.01 -2.00 -8.89
C ALA A 263 15.64 -1.13 -7.67
N LYS A 264 16.52 -1.14 -6.66
CA LYS A 264 16.31 -0.37 -5.43
C LYS A 264 16.08 1.12 -5.71
N GLU A 265 16.83 1.69 -6.65
CA GLU A 265 16.66 3.09 -7.04
C GLU A 265 15.31 3.35 -7.72
N PHE A 266 14.75 2.38 -8.45
CA PHE A 266 13.40 2.48 -9.00
C PHE A 266 12.34 2.48 -7.90
N ILE A 267 12.45 1.59 -6.91
CA ILE A 267 11.58 1.58 -5.73
C ILE A 267 11.60 2.94 -5.02
N LYS A 268 12.80 3.49 -4.79
CA LYS A 268 12.99 4.79 -4.17
C LYS A 268 12.35 5.91 -4.99
N THR A 269 12.51 5.90 -6.31
CA THR A 269 11.85 6.84 -7.22
C THR A 269 10.33 6.73 -7.14
N CYS A 270 9.78 5.51 -7.10
CA CYS A 270 8.35 5.26 -6.90
C CYS A 270 7.85 5.82 -5.56
N CYS A 271 8.52 5.53 -4.43
CA CYS A 271 8.14 6.09 -3.12
C CYS A 271 8.20 7.62 -3.06
N LYS A 272 9.06 8.26 -3.87
CA LYS A 272 9.14 9.72 -3.95
C LYS A 272 8.04 10.33 -4.84
N LYS A 273 7.69 9.68 -5.96
CA LYS A 273 6.86 10.27 -7.02
C LYS A 273 5.43 9.72 -7.08
N LEU A 274 5.16 8.52 -6.57
CA LEU A 274 3.83 7.89 -6.54
C LEU A 274 3.21 8.07 -5.16
N THR A 275 2.93 9.32 -4.78
CA THR A 275 2.31 9.67 -3.50
C THR A 275 0.79 9.81 -3.67
N LYS A 276 0.05 9.91 -2.56
CA LYS A 276 -1.41 10.15 -2.57
C LYS A 276 -1.81 11.48 -3.25
N GLU A 277 -0.88 12.43 -3.31
CA GLU A 277 -1.10 13.73 -3.96
C GLU A 277 -0.89 13.66 -5.48
N THR A 278 -0.29 12.58 -5.97
CA THR A 278 -0.01 12.39 -7.40
C THR A 278 -1.29 11.99 -8.12
N GLN A 279 -1.77 12.82 -9.06
CA GLN A 279 -3.01 12.58 -9.80
C GLN A 279 -3.10 11.18 -10.44
N GLY A 280 -1.99 10.67 -11.00
CA GLY A 280 -1.97 9.32 -11.56
C GLY A 280 -2.21 8.21 -10.53
N VAL A 281 -1.78 8.40 -9.27
CA VAL A 281 -2.09 7.46 -8.18
C VAL A 281 -3.59 7.48 -7.90
N THR A 282 -4.21 8.66 -7.79
CA THR A 282 -5.66 8.80 -7.64
C THR A 282 -6.40 8.05 -8.75
N ILE A 283 -6.05 8.29 -10.01
CA ILE A 283 -6.68 7.64 -11.17
C ILE A 283 -6.52 6.12 -11.12
N GLY A 284 -5.31 5.63 -10.84
CA GLY A 284 -5.03 4.20 -10.73
C GLY A 284 -5.86 3.54 -9.64
N PHE A 285 -5.92 4.14 -8.45
CA PHE A 285 -6.73 3.62 -7.35
C PHE A 285 -8.23 3.73 -7.63
N THR A 286 -8.72 4.77 -8.29
CA THR A 286 -10.12 4.86 -8.73
C THR A 286 -10.49 3.71 -9.65
N LYS A 287 -9.70 3.47 -10.72
CA LYS A 287 -9.92 2.36 -11.66
C LYS A 287 -9.91 1.01 -10.95
N LEU A 288 -8.91 0.77 -10.09
CA LEU A 288 -8.75 -0.51 -9.39
C LEU A 288 -9.85 -0.75 -8.35
N ALA A 289 -10.21 0.26 -7.56
CA ALA A 289 -11.25 0.16 -6.56
C ALA A 289 -12.63 -0.05 -7.23
N ALA A 290 -12.93 0.69 -8.31
CA ALA A 290 -14.18 0.53 -9.05
C ALA A 290 -14.30 -0.85 -9.71
N LEU A 291 -13.21 -1.36 -10.29
CA LEU A 291 -13.17 -2.73 -10.79
C LEU A 291 -13.40 -3.74 -9.66
N PHE A 292 -12.74 -3.56 -8.52
CA PHE A 292 -12.94 -4.41 -7.34
C PHE A 292 -14.41 -4.42 -6.93
N THR A 293 -15.04 -3.26 -6.70
CA THR A 293 -16.43 -3.12 -6.21
C THR A 293 -17.43 -3.70 -7.20
N ARG A 294 -17.24 -3.49 -8.51
CA ARG A 294 -18.06 -4.08 -9.56
C ARG A 294 -17.98 -5.62 -9.56
N VAL A 295 -16.76 -6.16 -9.57
CA VAL A 295 -16.53 -7.61 -9.66
C VAL A 295 -17.05 -8.35 -8.43
N ILE A 296 -16.85 -7.80 -7.23
CA ILE A 296 -17.35 -8.43 -6.00
C ILE A 296 -18.89 -8.36 -5.86
N SER A 297 -19.54 -7.50 -6.66
CA SER A 297 -21.00 -7.38 -6.72
C SER A 297 -21.59 -8.22 -7.85
N SER A 298 -20.81 -8.52 -8.89
CA SER A 298 -21.18 -9.48 -9.94
C SER A 298 -20.98 -10.92 -9.46
N SER A 299 -21.93 -11.81 -9.75
CA SER A 299 -21.79 -13.26 -9.53
C SER A 299 -21.03 -13.98 -10.66
N GLU A 300 -20.35 -13.24 -11.55
CA GLU A 300 -19.73 -13.80 -12.75
C GLU A 300 -18.40 -14.53 -12.48
N ILE A 301 -18.10 -15.47 -13.38
CA ILE A 301 -17.13 -16.57 -13.19
C ILE A 301 -15.66 -16.15 -13.44
N ILE A 302 -15.42 -15.06 -14.18
CA ILE A 302 -14.05 -14.60 -14.49
C ILE A 302 -13.69 -13.49 -13.51
N ASN A 303 -13.12 -13.87 -12.37
CA ASN A 303 -12.91 -12.94 -11.27
C ASN A 303 -11.44 -12.49 -11.14
N PRO A 304 -11.05 -11.28 -11.62
CA PRO A 304 -9.70 -10.73 -11.46
C PRO A 304 -9.39 -10.25 -10.03
N LEU A 305 -10.31 -10.43 -9.08
CA LEU A 305 -10.18 -9.97 -7.68
C LEU A 305 -8.91 -10.49 -7.03
N GLY A 306 -8.59 -11.78 -7.20
CA GLY A 306 -7.35 -12.36 -6.66
C GLY A 306 -6.12 -11.62 -7.17
N TYR A 307 -6.08 -11.34 -8.47
CA TYR A 307 -4.99 -10.65 -9.17
C TYR A 307 -4.81 -9.22 -8.66
N ILE A 308 -5.85 -8.37 -8.69
CA ILE A 308 -5.75 -6.97 -8.24
C ILE A 308 -5.60 -6.84 -6.72
N SER A 309 -6.21 -7.74 -5.95
CA SER A 309 -6.13 -7.76 -4.49
C SER A 309 -4.73 -8.11 -4.02
N ALA A 310 -4.16 -9.18 -4.58
CA ALA A 310 -2.80 -9.60 -4.27
C ALA A 310 -1.75 -8.62 -4.78
N ALA A 311 -1.98 -7.95 -5.93
CA ALA A 311 -1.05 -6.99 -6.50
C ALA A 311 -1.02 -5.66 -5.74
N VAL A 312 -2.15 -5.13 -5.25
CA VAL A 312 -2.17 -3.79 -4.64
C VAL A 312 -3.23 -3.58 -3.56
N LEU A 313 -4.48 -3.97 -3.80
CA LEU A 313 -5.61 -3.46 -3.01
C LEU A 313 -5.58 -3.95 -1.55
N LYS A 314 -5.34 -5.24 -1.30
CA LYS A 314 -5.21 -5.79 0.07
C LYS A 314 -4.08 -5.16 0.86
N HIS A 315 -2.99 -4.77 0.18
CA HIS A 315 -1.82 -4.21 0.86
C HIS A 315 -1.94 -2.72 1.17
N THR A 316 -2.98 -2.07 0.63
CA THR A 316 -3.25 -0.64 0.74
C THR A 316 -4.59 -0.34 1.40
N GLU A 317 -5.37 -1.37 1.73
CA GLU A 317 -6.65 -1.25 2.43
C GLU A 317 -6.51 -0.45 3.74
N MET A 318 -7.54 0.35 4.02
CA MET A 318 -7.65 1.18 5.21
C MET A 318 -6.49 2.19 5.42
N SER A 319 -5.73 2.49 4.37
CA SER A 319 -4.62 3.44 4.45
C SER A 319 -5.09 4.83 4.90
N GLY A 320 -4.66 5.27 6.08
CA GLY A 320 -5.08 6.54 6.66
C GLY A 320 -6.26 6.44 7.64
N LEU A 321 -6.83 5.25 7.85
CA LEU A 321 -7.90 4.96 8.79
C LEU A 321 -7.35 4.32 10.08
N GLY A 322 -6.25 4.85 10.59
CA GLY A 322 -5.44 4.20 11.63
C GLY A 322 -6.20 3.95 12.95
N LEU A 323 -7.17 4.78 13.32
CA LEU A 323 -7.99 4.53 14.52
C LEU A 323 -8.87 3.29 14.37
N LEU A 324 -9.53 3.13 13.21
CA LEU A 324 -10.33 1.93 12.92
C LEU A 324 -9.45 0.69 12.94
N GLN A 325 -8.28 0.74 12.29
CA GLN A 325 -7.34 -0.38 12.26
C GLN A 325 -6.88 -0.76 13.67
N MET A 326 -6.60 0.21 14.53
CA MET A 326 -6.19 -0.07 15.91
C MET A 326 -7.32 -0.70 16.74
N VAL A 327 -8.54 -0.18 16.64
CA VAL A 327 -9.70 -0.73 17.35
C VAL A 327 -10.03 -2.14 16.88
N ASP A 328 -10.02 -2.37 15.57
CA ASP A 328 -10.22 -3.68 14.95
C ASP A 328 -9.11 -4.69 15.35
N ASN A 329 -7.85 -4.27 15.38
CA ASN A 329 -6.74 -5.10 15.85
C ASN A 329 -6.92 -5.52 17.32
N ILE A 330 -7.32 -4.59 18.20
CA ILE A 330 -7.61 -4.90 19.61
C ILE A 330 -8.82 -5.85 19.67
N SER A 331 -9.88 -5.58 18.91
CA SER A 331 -11.09 -6.40 18.85
C SER A 331 -10.77 -7.85 18.51
N ARG A 332 -10.00 -8.10 17.45
CA ARG A 332 -9.61 -9.46 17.06
C ARG A 332 -8.66 -10.11 18.05
N ARG A 333 -7.70 -9.35 18.60
CA ARG A 333 -6.66 -9.90 19.50
C ARG A 333 -7.25 -10.43 20.80
N PHE A 334 -8.29 -9.79 21.31
CA PHE A 334 -8.97 -10.14 22.57
C PHE A 334 -10.35 -10.75 22.35
N ASP A 335 -10.66 -11.20 21.13
CA ASP A 335 -11.97 -11.75 20.72
C ASP A 335 -13.17 -10.97 21.31
N THR A 336 -13.08 -9.63 21.22
CA THR A 336 -14.01 -8.73 21.92
C THR A 336 -14.71 -7.81 20.94
N LYS A 337 -16.00 -7.58 21.15
CA LYS A 337 -16.78 -6.68 20.29
C LYS A 337 -16.33 -5.23 20.48
N ILE A 338 -16.30 -4.45 19.40
CA ILE A 338 -15.89 -3.03 19.41
C ILE A 338 -16.66 -2.20 20.45
N PHE A 339 -17.97 -2.43 20.60
CA PHE A 339 -18.78 -1.75 21.62
C PHE A 339 -18.24 -1.95 23.05
N ARG A 340 -17.67 -3.12 23.36
CA ARG A 340 -17.06 -3.38 24.67
C ARG A 340 -15.73 -2.66 24.85
N ILE A 341 -14.92 -2.55 23.80
CA ILE A 341 -13.71 -1.72 23.80
C ILE A 341 -14.11 -0.26 24.06
N MET A 342 -15.14 0.23 23.37
CA MET A 342 -15.67 1.57 23.57
C MET A 342 -16.10 1.79 25.02
N GLU A 343 -16.79 0.84 25.65
CA GLU A 343 -17.16 0.91 27.08
C GLU A 343 -15.96 1.02 28.03
N LEU A 344 -14.85 0.34 27.71
CA LEU A 344 -13.63 0.40 28.51
C LEU A 344 -12.86 1.72 28.31
N ILE A 345 -13.05 2.39 27.17
CA ILE A 345 -12.32 3.58 26.76
C ILE A 345 -13.29 4.77 26.62
N LYS A 346 -14.11 5.01 27.64
CA LYS A 346 -15.05 6.15 27.71
C LYS A 346 -14.41 7.36 28.41
N PHE A 347 -13.33 7.88 27.83
CA PHE A 347 -12.68 9.10 28.31
C PHE A 347 -13.09 10.30 27.47
N GLU A 348 -13.11 11.48 28.09
CA GLU A 348 -13.46 12.75 27.43
C GLU A 348 -12.58 13.00 26.21
N GLU A 349 -11.27 12.73 26.32
CA GLU A 349 -10.27 12.89 25.27
C GLU A 349 -10.45 11.92 24.09
N CYS A 350 -11.22 10.83 24.27
CA CYS A 350 -11.53 9.87 23.20
C CYS A 350 -12.86 10.17 22.49
N PHE A 351 -13.70 11.06 23.04
CA PHE A 351 -15.08 11.22 22.59
C PHE A 351 -15.17 11.57 21.10
N ALA A 352 -14.39 12.55 20.63
CA ALA A 352 -14.40 12.96 19.22
C ALA A 352 -13.97 11.83 18.28
N GLY A 353 -12.97 11.03 18.67
CA GLY A 353 -12.54 9.86 17.91
C GLY A 353 -13.60 8.77 17.85
N TRP A 354 -14.30 8.51 18.96
CA TRP A 354 -15.43 7.57 18.99
C TRP A 354 -16.61 8.04 18.16
N VAL A 355 -16.96 9.32 18.19
CA VAL A 355 -18.01 9.90 17.32
C VAL A 355 -17.67 9.63 15.85
N ASN A 356 -16.44 9.88 15.43
CA ASN A 356 -16.01 9.61 14.05
C ASN A 356 -16.10 8.13 13.69
N ILE A 357 -15.74 7.23 14.60
CA ILE A 357 -15.84 5.78 14.41
C ILE A 357 -17.32 5.36 14.29
N SER A 358 -18.19 5.85 15.17
CA SER A 358 -19.63 5.55 15.13
C SER A 358 -20.27 6.01 13.82
N VAL A 359 -20.02 7.27 13.41
CA VAL A 359 -20.50 7.79 12.13
C VAL A 359 -19.99 6.93 10.96
N PHE A 360 -18.74 6.49 11.01
CA PHE A 360 -18.19 5.59 9.98
C PHE A 360 -18.98 4.27 9.90
N PHE A 361 -19.26 3.61 11.03
CA PHE A 361 -20.03 2.36 11.04
C PHE A 361 -21.45 2.56 10.51
N GLU A 362 -22.10 3.66 10.88
CA GLU A 362 -23.45 4.00 10.41
C GLU A 362 -23.49 4.24 8.89
N VAL A 363 -22.49 4.94 8.34
CA VAL A 363 -22.46 5.33 6.93
C VAL A 363 -22.00 4.19 6.02
N TYR A 364 -20.94 3.46 6.37
CA TYR A 364 -20.26 2.54 5.44
C TYR A 364 -20.51 1.07 5.72
N LEU A 365 -20.93 0.73 6.93
CA LEU A 365 -21.09 -0.65 7.40
C LEU A 365 -22.49 -0.94 7.92
N SER A 366 -23.48 -0.10 7.57
CA SER A 366 -24.88 -0.35 7.91
C SER A 366 -25.43 -1.57 7.17
N GLU A 367 -26.30 -2.31 7.86
CA GLU A 367 -26.91 -3.51 7.33
C GLU A 367 -27.72 -3.19 6.05
N GLY A 368 -27.48 -3.94 4.97
CA GLY A 368 -28.13 -3.73 3.68
C GLY A 368 -27.48 -2.69 2.76
N LYS A 369 -26.44 -1.96 3.21
CA LYS A 369 -25.71 -0.98 2.39
C LYS A 369 -24.20 -1.01 2.69
N VAL A 370 -23.59 -2.16 2.41
CA VAL A 370 -22.14 -2.33 2.59
C VAL A 370 -21.40 -1.70 1.41
N GLU A 371 -20.92 -0.49 1.63
CA GLU A 371 -19.98 0.18 0.71
C GLU A 371 -18.63 -0.53 0.79
N ARG A 372 -17.96 -0.75 -0.34
CA ARG A 372 -16.68 -1.50 -0.36
C ARG A 372 -15.50 -0.63 -0.77
N GLY A 373 -15.75 0.42 -1.57
CA GLY A 373 -14.74 1.34 -2.08
C GLY A 373 -14.06 2.21 -1.02
N TRP A 374 -14.67 2.37 0.16
CA TRP A 374 -14.13 3.22 1.24
C TRP A 374 -12.73 2.79 1.71
N ASN A 375 -12.36 1.50 1.52
CA ASN A 375 -11.05 0.96 1.88
C ASN A 375 -9.88 1.74 1.26
N TRP A 376 -10.11 2.40 0.12
CA TRP A 376 -9.10 3.18 -0.61
C TRP A 376 -9.48 4.65 -0.79
N ALA A 377 -10.60 5.10 -0.21
CA ALA A 377 -11.07 6.49 -0.31
C ALA A 377 -9.99 7.51 0.06
N ARG A 378 -9.25 7.26 1.15
CA ARG A 378 -8.11 8.08 1.62
C ARG A 378 -6.90 8.15 0.69
N ILE A 379 -6.80 7.22 -0.25
CA ILE A 379 -5.73 7.21 -1.26
C ILE A 379 -6.20 7.96 -2.50
N ILE A 380 -7.47 7.80 -2.87
CA ILE A 380 -8.11 8.48 -3.99
C ILE A 380 -8.23 9.99 -3.67
N ASP A 381 -8.68 10.31 -2.47
CA ASP A 381 -8.75 11.66 -1.93
C ASP A 381 -8.32 11.70 -0.46
N GLU A 382 -7.23 12.41 -0.21
CA GLU A 382 -6.61 12.55 1.10
C GLU A 382 -7.43 13.39 2.09
N LYS A 383 -8.59 13.93 1.72
CA LYS A 383 -9.46 14.67 2.63
C LYS A 383 -10.60 13.81 3.18
N TYR A 384 -11.09 12.81 2.45
CA TYR A 384 -12.17 11.96 2.93
C TYR A 384 -11.82 11.26 4.24
N ILE A 385 -12.79 11.11 5.16
CA ILE A 385 -12.67 10.30 6.39
C ILE A 385 -11.40 10.66 7.20
N ARG A 386 -10.95 11.92 7.11
CA ARG A 386 -9.68 12.36 7.71
C ARG A 386 -9.66 12.18 9.23
N GLY A 387 -10.82 12.41 9.86
CA GLY A 387 -11.02 12.27 11.31
C GLY A 387 -10.76 10.88 11.89
N LEU A 388 -10.45 9.85 11.08
CA LEU A 388 -10.06 8.51 11.56
C LEU A 388 -8.54 8.30 11.60
N THR A 389 -7.75 9.35 11.38
CA THR A 389 -6.29 9.28 11.57
C THR A 389 -5.91 9.49 13.05
N PRO A 390 -4.98 8.68 13.60
CA PRO A 390 -4.46 8.91 14.95
C PRO A 390 -3.77 10.26 15.13
N LYS A 391 -3.34 10.92 14.04
CA LYS A 391 -2.74 12.26 14.09
C LYS A 391 -3.73 13.34 14.53
N ASP A 392 -5.01 13.17 14.21
CA ASP A 392 -6.05 14.14 14.54
C ASP A 392 -6.64 13.86 15.93
N HIS A 393 -6.40 12.67 16.48
CA HIS A 393 -6.78 12.27 17.85
C HIS A 393 -5.58 11.65 18.59
N PRO A 394 -4.49 12.41 18.82
CA PRO A 394 -3.22 11.85 19.26
C PRO A 394 -3.30 11.16 20.63
N TRP A 395 -4.08 11.69 21.58
CA TRP A 395 -4.26 11.06 22.89
C TRP A 395 -4.93 9.68 22.75
N PHE A 396 -6.05 9.61 22.03
CA PHE A 396 -6.77 8.36 21.77
C PHE A 396 -5.90 7.36 21.00
N GLY A 397 -5.19 7.82 19.98
CA GLY A 397 -4.25 7.02 19.21
C GLY A 397 -3.13 6.42 20.07
N ILE A 398 -2.53 7.20 20.98
CA ILE A 398 -1.48 6.71 21.90
C ILE A 398 -2.05 5.67 22.87
N LEU A 399 -3.26 5.88 23.40
CA LEU A 399 -3.92 4.92 24.27
C LEU A 399 -4.11 3.56 23.57
N LEU A 400 -4.68 3.57 22.36
CA LEU A 400 -4.89 2.34 21.57
C LEU A 400 -3.55 1.68 21.18
N LEU A 401 -2.58 2.48 20.73
CA LEU A 401 -1.25 1.99 20.38
C LEU A 401 -0.54 1.35 21.57
N SER A 402 -0.76 1.86 22.79
CA SER A 402 -0.20 1.30 24.01
C SER A 402 -0.72 -0.12 24.28
N ILE A 403 -2.03 -0.34 24.11
CA ILE A 403 -2.65 -1.67 24.21
C ILE A 403 -2.01 -2.61 23.19
N ILE A 404 -1.89 -2.17 21.93
CA ILE A 404 -1.30 -2.97 20.85
C ILE A 404 0.19 -3.27 21.13
N SER A 405 0.94 -2.31 21.67
CA SER A 405 2.37 -2.47 21.97
C SER A 405 2.63 -3.55 23.02
N CYS A 406 1.66 -3.82 23.90
CA CYS A 406 1.75 -4.91 24.87
C CYS A 406 1.63 -6.28 24.19
N CYS A 407 1.01 -6.36 23.01
CA CYS A 407 0.86 -7.57 22.21
C CYS A 407 1.97 -7.77 21.17
N ASP A 408 2.34 -6.68 20.48
CA ASP A 408 3.20 -6.70 19.29
C ASP A 408 4.64 -6.22 19.59
N GLY A 409 4.89 -5.78 20.82
CA GLY A 409 6.18 -5.28 21.28
C GLY A 409 6.43 -3.81 20.91
N PRO A 410 7.64 -3.31 21.22
CA PRO A 410 7.95 -1.88 21.16
C PRO A 410 8.11 -1.33 19.74
N GLY A 411 8.12 -2.19 18.71
CA GLY A 411 8.29 -1.79 17.31
C GLY A 411 7.22 -0.81 16.84
N VAL A 412 6.00 -0.92 17.37
CA VAL A 412 4.87 -0.06 17.00
C VAL A 412 5.09 1.42 17.34
N TRP A 413 5.95 1.72 18.33
CA TRP A 413 6.32 3.08 18.72
C TRP A 413 7.22 3.79 17.70
N LYS A 414 7.78 3.06 16.72
CA LYS A 414 8.60 3.65 15.64
C LYS A 414 7.78 4.42 14.60
N ALA A 415 6.44 4.37 14.67
CA ALA A 415 5.57 5.10 13.78
C ALA A 415 5.86 6.62 13.79
N GLY A 416 5.99 7.22 12.60
CA GLY A 416 6.44 8.61 12.47
C GLY A 416 5.55 9.64 13.17
N TRP A 417 4.23 9.41 13.23
CA TRP A 417 3.30 10.29 13.93
C TRP A 417 3.44 10.21 15.45
N CYS A 418 3.66 9.00 15.98
CA CYS A 418 3.71 8.73 17.41
C CYS A 418 4.86 9.46 18.11
N ARG A 419 6.03 9.54 17.47
CA ARG A 419 7.25 10.18 18.02
C ARG A 419 7.02 11.62 18.50
N LYS A 420 6.06 12.34 17.90
CA LYS A 420 5.75 13.73 18.28
C LYS A 420 4.85 13.83 19.52
N PHE A 421 4.07 12.78 19.81
CA PHE A 421 3.00 12.83 20.81
C PHE A 421 3.26 11.94 22.03
N ILE A 422 4.11 10.92 21.92
CA ILE A 422 4.30 9.95 23.00
C ILE A 422 4.80 10.59 24.31
N ALA A 423 5.70 11.56 24.23
CA ALA A 423 6.19 12.28 25.42
C ALA A 423 5.13 13.24 26.01
N ILE A 424 4.19 13.70 25.20
CA ILE A 424 3.13 14.63 25.59
C ILE A 424 1.95 13.90 26.24
N HIS A 425 1.74 12.63 25.86
CA HIS A 425 0.60 11.82 26.26
C HIS A 425 1.03 10.53 26.99
N ASP A 426 1.98 10.65 27.91
CA ASP A 426 2.43 9.51 28.73
C ASP A 426 1.29 8.98 29.64
N ASP A 427 0.38 9.88 30.06
CA ASP A 427 -0.89 9.54 30.72
C ASP A 427 -1.73 8.53 29.90
N ALA A 428 -1.94 8.80 28.61
CA ALA A 428 -2.66 7.91 27.70
C ALA A 428 -1.97 6.56 27.56
N LYS A 429 -0.63 6.57 27.50
CA LYS A 429 0.20 5.36 27.40
C LYS A 429 0.03 4.48 28.63
N GLN A 430 0.19 5.05 29.84
CA GLN A 430 0.02 4.33 31.10
C GLN A 430 -1.39 3.74 31.23
N LEU A 431 -2.41 4.52 30.86
CA LEU A 431 -3.79 4.08 30.88
C LEU A 431 -4.06 2.93 29.89
N GLY A 432 -3.48 2.98 28.69
CA GLY A 432 -3.55 1.89 27.73
C GLY A 432 -2.94 0.57 28.25
N ILE A 433 -1.84 0.64 29.01
CA ILE A 433 -1.25 -0.55 29.67
C ILE A 433 -2.21 -1.11 30.73
N ALA A 434 -2.86 -0.26 31.52
CA ALA A 434 -3.85 -0.69 32.51
C ALA A 434 -5.07 -1.36 31.85
N ILE A 435 -5.56 -0.80 30.73
CA ILE A 435 -6.65 -1.39 29.95
C ILE A 435 -6.25 -2.74 29.37
N PHE A 436 -5.03 -2.87 28.82
CA PHE A 436 -4.49 -4.14 28.35
C PHE A 436 -4.52 -5.21 29.46
N ARG A 437 -4.03 -4.88 30.66
CA ARG A 437 -4.05 -5.80 31.81
C ARG A 437 -5.49 -6.25 32.14
N ARG A 438 -6.45 -5.32 32.10
CA ARG A 438 -7.88 -5.63 32.31
C ARG A 438 -8.47 -6.54 31.22
N LEU A 439 -8.11 -6.32 29.96
CA LEU A 439 -8.49 -7.20 28.86
C LEU A 439 -7.95 -8.62 29.07
N CYS A 440 -6.65 -8.76 29.40
CA CYS A 440 -6.04 -10.07 29.67
C CYS A 440 -6.64 -10.82 30.85
N MET A 441 -7.04 -10.14 31.94
CA MET A 441 -7.63 -10.82 33.10
C MET A 441 -8.99 -11.45 32.80
N ARG A 442 -9.75 -10.89 31.85
CA ARG A 442 -11.04 -11.42 31.45
C ARG A 442 -10.90 -12.73 30.66
N ASP A 443 -9.86 -12.82 29.84
CA ASP A 443 -9.59 -13.98 28.97
C ASP A 443 -8.90 -15.15 29.71
N ARG A 444 -8.52 -14.96 30.99
CA ARG A 444 -8.01 -16.05 31.86
C ARG A 444 -9.04 -17.17 32.09
N GLY A 445 -10.30 -16.96 31.71
CA GLY A 445 -11.29 -18.02 31.63
C GLY A 445 -11.14 -18.96 30.41
N GLN A 446 -10.34 -18.62 29.38
CA GLN A 446 -10.34 -19.35 28.11
C GLN A 446 -8.99 -19.75 27.48
N ALA A 447 -7.87 -19.02 27.59
CA ALA A 447 -6.53 -19.56 27.22
C ALA A 447 -5.40 -18.55 27.48
N MET A 448 -4.22 -19.06 27.88
CA MET A 448 -3.00 -18.28 28.09
C MET A 448 -2.47 -17.62 26.81
N CYS A 449 -2.39 -16.28 26.80
CA CYS A 449 -1.65 -15.52 25.78
C CYS A 449 -0.13 -15.71 25.97
N ALA A 450 0.52 -16.38 25.02
CA ALA A 450 1.96 -16.68 24.97
C ALA A 450 2.90 -15.45 24.80
N GLY A 451 2.41 -14.22 24.94
CA GLY A 451 3.16 -12.98 24.67
C GLY A 451 3.74 -12.25 25.89
N MET A 452 3.40 -12.66 27.12
CA MET A 452 3.71 -11.86 28.33
C MET A 452 5.19 -11.84 28.75
N ALA A 453 6.05 -12.67 28.13
CA ALA A 453 7.48 -12.74 28.47
C ALA A 453 8.29 -11.50 28.05
N ALA A 454 7.75 -10.59 27.24
CA ALA A 454 8.52 -9.47 26.68
C ALA A 454 8.51 -8.18 27.53
N LEU A 455 7.71 -8.11 28.59
CA LEU A 455 7.52 -6.89 29.37
C LEU A 455 8.10 -6.94 30.80
N ASP A 456 8.71 -8.05 31.23
CA ASP A 456 9.21 -8.23 32.62
C ASP A 456 8.16 -7.88 33.70
N VAL A 457 6.87 -7.97 33.34
CA VAL A 457 5.77 -7.76 34.29
C VAL A 457 5.47 -9.11 34.92
N HIS A 458 5.94 -9.31 36.16
CA HIS A 458 5.55 -10.47 36.96
C HIS A 458 4.03 -10.48 37.13
N LEU A 459 3.41 -11.61 36.79
CA LEU A 459 1.95 -11.81 36.87
C LEU A 459 1.42 -11.68 38.31
N ASP A 460 2.29 -11.90 39.30
CA ASP A 460 1.99 -11.78 40.73
C ASP A 460 1.96 -10.33 41.23
N ASP A 461 2.45 -9.36 40.43
CA ASP A 461 2.39 -7.92 40.72
C ASP A 461 1.10 -7.26 40.16
N LEU A 462 0.16 -8.05 39.64
CA LEU A 462 -1.18 -7.59 39.27
C LEU A 462 -2.06 -7.54 40.53
N GLU A 463 -1.69 -6.69 41.48
CA GLU A 463 -2.61 -6.21 42.52
C GLU A 463 -3.90 -5.66 41.87
N GLU A 464 -5.01 -5.63 42.64
CA GLU A 464 -6.31 -5.12 42.19
C GLU A 464 -6.13 -3.91 41.28
N ILE A 465 -6.47 -4.07 39.99
CA ILE A 465 -6.35 -2.96 39.05
C ILE A 465 -7.25 -1.85 39.58
N PRO A 466 -6.70 -0.66 39.89
CA PRO A 466 -7.50 0.48 40.33
C PRO A 466 -8.66 0.69 39.36
N ASP A 467 -9.79 1.18 39.86
CA ASP A 467 -10.86 1.65 38.98
C ASP A 467 -10.25 2.50 37.85
N ILE A 468 -10.40 2.05 36.59
CA ILE A 468 -9.78 2.67 35.41
C ILE A 468 -10.14 4.16 35.34
N GLN A 469 -11.34 4.52 35.81
CA GLN A 469 -11.78 5.91 35.89
C GLN A 469 -11.02 6.68 36.97
N ALA A 470 -10.80 6.09 38.15
CA ALA A 470 -9.98 6.69 39.20
C ALA A 470 -8.53 6.89 38.74
N LEU A 471 -7.94 5.90 38.05
CA LEU A 471 -6.60 6.02 37.48
C LEU A 471 -6.54 7.15 36.45
N TYR A 472 -7.51 7.23 35.54
CA TYR A 472 -7.62 8.31 34.56
C TYR A 472 -7.68 9.69 35.23
N HIS A 473 -8.54 9.87 36.24
CA HIS A 473 -8.63 11.14 36.97
C HIS A 473 -7.34 11.49 37.72
N SER A 474 -6.65 10.51 38.30
CA SER A 474 -5.36 10.71 38.96
C SER A 474 -4.26 11.15 37.98
N LEU A 475 -4.13 10.46 36.85
CA LEU A 475 -3.16 10.81 35.80
C LEU A 475 -3.44 12.20 35.21
N ARG A 476 -4.72 12.53 34.99
CA ARG A 476 -5.13 13.85 34.51
C ARG A 476 -4.85 14.96 35.51
N ALA A 477 -5.03 14.69 36.81
CA ALA A 477 -4.70 15.63 37.87
C ALA A 477 -3.18 15.87 37.96
N ALA A 478 -2.35 14.83 37.80
CA ALA A 478 -0.89 14.95 37.84
C ALA A 478 -0.30 15.72 36.65
N ARG A 479 -1.03 15.79 35.53
CA ARG A 479 -0.61 16.52 34.31
C ARG A 479 -0.93 18.02 34.37
N ARG A 480 -1.94 18.42 35.14
CA ARG A 480 -2.30 19.83 35.37
C ARG A 480 -1.34 20.45 36.39
#